data_AF-A0A7W0Y9X8-F1
#
_entry.id   AF-A0A7W0Y9X8-F1
#
_cell.length_a   1.000
_cell.length_b   1.000
_cell.length_c   1.000
_cell.angle_alpha   90.00
_cell.angle_beta   90.00
_cell.angle_gamma   90.00
#
_symmetry.space_group_name_H-M   'P 1'
#
loop_
_entity.id
_entity.type
_entity.pdbx_description
1 polymer ?
#
loop_
_entity_poly.entity_id
_entity_poly.type
_entity_poly.pdbx_seq_one_letter_code
_entity_poly.pdbx_strand_id
1 'polypeptide(L)'
;MTTIDDLWKQICEIPDDDEPRLRFADEVEASDPVWASYIRMMIRRTAEFRGGESFVDTEQQPHLESGARWARNLLQFVQRGSVDNVHFDRGFPAGIRLHPAVFCEYADLILRLGPIRHVDFSHPYDDDDRPVLDEHGHLARFPLEEVLACPQLARLDSIGFIHTNVGNTGGALIAACPLLTRCLYLDFFYTDLYDESVIALAEGPLTGKMLGMRGDWLDHFSEYSEEGLDDLGEYKKYVFAEKGKKLEQRLGYIPWLHWANARSRYDLRWYFEHGHTPKVKPGTLPPSDDWYTVPPTRYRGREW
;
A
#
# COMPACT_ATOMS: atom_id res chain seq x y z
N MET A 1 17.32 19.64 -25.77
CA MET A 1 16.06 19.84 -25.03
C MET A 1 15.61 18.46 -24.57
N THR A 2 15.26 18.30 -23.30
CA THR A 2 14.68 17.03 -22.79
C THR A 2 13.29 16.87 -23.39
N THR A 3 12.98 15.72 -23.95
CA THR A 3 11.63 15.45 -24.50
C THR A 3 10.67 15.02 -23.40
N ILE A 4 9.36 15.06 -23.67
CA ILE A 4 8.34 14.53 -22.75
C ILE A 4 8.54 13.04 -22.46
N ASP A 5 9.02 12.27 -23.45
CA ASP A 5 9.34 10.85 -23.33
C ASP A 5 10.54 10.62 -22.40
N ASP A 6 11.55 11.50 -22.47
CA ASP A 6 12.71 11.44 -21.58
C ASP A 6 12.30 11.73 -20.12
N LEU A 7 11.40 12.69 -19.90
CA LEU A 7 10.85 12.99 -18.57
C LEU A 7 10.01 11.82 -18.05
N TRP A 8 9.16 11.23 -18.91
CA TRP A 8 8.37 10.06 -18.56
C TRP A 8 9.24 8.88 -18.12
N LYS A 9 10.33 8.63 -18.84
CA LYS A 9 11.29 7.58 -18.49
C LYS A 9 11.94 7.85 -17.13
N GLN A 10 12.37 9.09 -16.86
CA GLN A 10 12.93 9.48 -15.57
C GLN A 10 11.93 9.27 -14.42
N ILE A 11 10.67 9.65 -14.62
CA ILE A 11 9.58 9.45 -13.65
C ILE A 11 9.39 7.96 -13.32
N CYS A 12 9.45 7.09 -14.34
CA CYS A 12 9.35 5.63 -14.16
C CYS A 12 10.58 5.03 -13.46
N GLU A 13 11.78 5.54 -13.73
CA GLU A 13 13.04 5.06 -13.15
C GLU A 13 13.20 5.49 -11.69
N ILE A 14 12.84 6.74 -11.36
CA ILE A 14 12.96 7.32 -10.02
C ILE A 14 11.59 7.89 -9.60
N PRO A 15 10.67 7.03 -9.14
CA PRO A 15 9.30 7.43 -8.85
C PRO A 15 9.17 8.36 -7.63
N ASP A 16 10.23 8.53 -6.84
CA ASP A 16 10.21 9.45 -5.69
C ASP A 16 10.73 10.86 -6.00
N ASP A 17 11.27 11.10 -7.21
CA ASP A 17 11.84 12.39 -7.60
C ASP A 17 10.77 13.34 -8.16
N ASP A 18 10.55 14.46 -7.48
CA ASP A 18 9.55 15.46 -7.86
C ASP A 18 10.04 16.37 -9.00
N GLU A 19 11.36 16.48 -9.24
CA GLU A 19 11.91 17.36 -10.29
C GLU A 19 11.42 17.00 -11.70
N PRO A 20 11.57 15.75 -12.21
CA PRO A 20 11.10 15.41 -13.54
C PRO A 20 9.57 15.50 -13.66
N ARG A 21 8.82 15.34 -12.56
CA ARG A 21 7.36 15.50 -12.53
C ARG A 21 6.93 16.95 -12.70
N LEU A 22 7.59 17.88 -12.02
CA LEU A 22 7.34 19.31 -12.15
C LEU A 22 7.68 19.80 -13.56
N ARG A 23 8.82 19.38 -14.12
CA ARG A 23 9.18 19.67 -15.51
C ARG A 23 8.17 19.09 -16.49
N PHE A 24 7.70 17.88 -16.24
CA PHE A 24 6.65 17.26 -17.05
C PHE A 24 5.35 18.09 -17.00
N ALA A 25 4.96 18.58 -15.82
CA ALA A 25 3.82 19.47 -15.66
C ALA A 25 3.98 20.77 -16.48
N ASP A 26 5.17 21.38 -16.47
CA ASP A 26 5.46 22.57 -17.27
C ASP A 26 5.32 22.31 -18.77
N GLU A 27 5.83 21.16 -19.27
CA GLU A 27 5.75 20.79 -20.69
C GLU A 27 4.31 20.53 -21.15
N VAL A 28 3.46 19.92 -20.32
CA VAL A 28 2.07 19.61 -20.70
C VAL A 28 1.11 20.78 -20.52
N GLU A 29 1.46 21.82 -19.76
CA GLU A 29 0.58 22.93 -19.37
C GLU A 29 -0.10 23.62 -20.55
N ALA A 30 0.59 23.78 -21.68
CA ALA A 30 0.00 24.40 -22.87
C ALA A 30 -1.10 23.54 -23.52
N SER A 31 -1.01 22.21 -23.39
CA SER A 31 -1.95 21.25 -23.99
C SER A 31 -2.99 20.70 -23.01
N ASP A 32 -2.66 20.69 -21.72
CA ASP A 32 -3.46 20.16 -20.63
C ASP A 32 -3.13 20.89 -19.30
N PRO A 33 -3.63 22.14 -19.15
CA PRO A 33 -3.37 22.92 -17.93
C PRO A 33 -4.01 22.29 -16.69
N VAL A 34 -5.07 21.49 -16.85
CA VAL A 34 -5.74 20.80 -15.74
C VAL A 34 -4.82 19.73 -15.15
N TRP A 35 -4.19 18.90 -16.00
CA TRP A 35 -3.27 17.88 -15.50
C TRP A 35 -1.98 18.47 -14.93
N ALA A 36 -1.41 19.50 -15.57
CA ALA A 36 -0.25 20.22 -15.04
C ALA A 36 -0.53 20.74 -13.62
N SER A 37 -1.68 21.38 -13.42
CA SER A 37 -2.13 21.84 -12.10
C SER A 37 -2.30 20.68 -11.11
N TYR A 38 -2.89 19.57 -11.55
CA TYR A 38 -3.08 18.38 -10.72
C TYR A 38 -1.76 17.77 -10.24
N ILE A 39 -0.75 17.64 -11.11
CA ILE A 39 0.59 17.14 -10.75
C ILE A 39 1.20 18.02 -9.65
N ARG A 40 1.23 19.34 -9.86
CA ARG A 40 1.80 20.31 -8.90
C ARG A 40 1.06 20.28 -7.56
N MET A 41 -0.28 20.19 -7.59
CA MET A 41 -1.11 20.07 -6.40
C MET A 41 -0.79 18.78 -5.62
N MET A 42 -0.70 17.63 -6.30
CA MET A 42 -0.41 16.35 -5.64
C MET A 42 0.99 16.32 -5.04
N ILE A 43 2.01 16.84 -5.74
CA ILE A 43 3.38 16.98 -5.20
C ILE A 43 3.39 17.84 -3.93
N ARG A 44 2.74 19.01 -3.97
CA ARG A 44 2.64 19.89 -2.80
C ARG A 44 1.99 19.16 -1.62
N ARG A 45 0.88 18.46 -1.86
CA ARG A 45 0.17 17.68 -0.83
C ARG A 45 1.06 16.58 -0.23
N THR A 46 1.82 15.86 -1.05
CA THR A 46 2.76 14.83 -0.57
C THR A 46 3.87 15.46 0.28
N ALA A 47 4.39 16.63 -0.10
CA ALA A 47 5.38 17.35 0.69
C ALA A 47 4.83 17.82 2.05
N GLU A 48 3.62 18.38 2.07
CA GLU A 48 2.89 18.76 3.30
C GLU A 48 2.68 17.55 4.22
N PHE A 49 2.26 16.41 3.65
CA PHE A 49 2.08 15.16 4.38
C PHE A 49 3.38 14.67 5.03
N ARG A 50 4.49 14.70 4.29
CA ARG A 50 5.82 14.35 4.81
C ARG A 50 6.31 15.30 5.90
N GLY A 51 5.88 16.56 5.86
CA GLY A 51 6.13 17.58 6.89
C GLY A 51 5.40 17.35 8.22
N GLY A 52 4.50 16.36 8.29
CA GLY A 52 3.75 16.05 9.51
C GLY A 52 2.54 16.94 9.76
N GLU A 53 2.06 17.67 8.74
CA GLU A 53 0.79 18.39 8.84
C GLU A 53 -0.37 17.39 8.86
N SER A 54 -1.24 17.54 9.87
CA SER A 54 -2.34 16.61 10.11
C SER A 54 -3.28 16.56 8.91
N PHE A 55 -3.54 15.34 8.47
CA PHE A 55 -4.43 14.98 7.37
C PHE A 55 -5.77 15.73 7.44
N VAL A 56 -6.13 16.39 6.35
CA VAL A 56 -7.54 16.48 5.97
C VAL A 56 -7.69 15.55 4.77
N ASP A 57 -8.48 14.49 4.93
CA ASP A 57 -9.04 13.79 3.78
C ASP A 57 -10.00 14.73 3.09
N THR A 58 -9.46 15.61 2.27
CA THR A 58 -10.24 16.13 1.16
C THR A 58 -10.11 15.10 0.07
N GLU A 59 -10.99 14.10 0.19
CA GLU A 59 -11.61 13.39 -0.90
C GLU A 59 -12.06 14.44 -1.94
N GLN A 60 -11.10 14.83 -2.76
CA GLN A 60 -11.34 15.57 -3.97
C GLN A 60 -10.65 14.75 -5.03
N GLN A 61 -11.49 14.05 -5.78
CA GLN A 61 -11.24 13.37 -7.02
C GLN A 61 -11.61 14.30 -8.21
N PRO A 62 -11.30 15.62 -8.29
CA PRO A 62 -12.06 16.46 -9.21
C PRO A 62 -11.81 16.12 -10.68
N HIS A 63 -10.83 15.28 -11.03
CA HIS A 63 -10.56 14.97 -12.43
C HIS A 63 -10.28 13.48 -12.70
N LEU A 64 -11.17 12.57 -12.24
CA LEU A 64 -11.21 11.20 -12.76
C LEU A 64 -11.18 11.18 -14.29
N GLU A 65 -11.79 12.17 -14.96
CA GLU A 65 -11.75 12.29 -16.43
C GLU A 65 -10.34 12.54 -17.00
N SER A 66 -9.55 13.43 -16.37
CA SER A 66 -8.18 13.68 -16.81
C SER A 66 -7.27 12.50 -16.44
N GLY A 67 -7.43 11.95 -15.23
CA GLY A 67 -6.73 10.73 -14.82
C GLY A 67 -7.03 9.55 -15.75
N ALA A 68 -8.28 9.35 -16.15
CA ALA A 68 -8.70 8.29 -17.07
C ALA A 68 -8.07 8.45 -18.46
N ARG A 69 -7.88 9.69 -18.95
CA ARG A 69 -7.18 9.94 -20.21
C ARG A 69 -5.75 9.43 -20.16
N TRP A 70 -5.06 9.64 -19.05
CA TRP A 70 -3.66 9.28 -18.87
C TRP A 70 -3.47 7.81 -18.48
N ALA A 71 -4.40 7.26 -17.70
CA ALA A 71 -4.46 5.84 -17.39
C ALA A 71 -4.96 4.98 -18.57
N ARG A 72 -5.40 5.56 -19.69
CA ARG A 72 -6.03 4.84 -20.80
C ARG A 72 -5.27 3.61 -21.27
N ASN A 73 -3.94 3.69 -21.35
CA ASN A 73 -3.10 2.55 -21.76
C ASN A 73 -3.03 1.44 -20.71
N LEU A 74 -3.25 1.79 -19.43
CA LEU A 74 -3.37 0.84 -18.32
C LEU A 74 -4.78 0.25 -18.20
N LEU A 75 -5.82 0.97 -18.65
CA LEU A 75 -7.21 0.54 -18.47
C LEU A 75 -7.50 -0.83 -19.10
N GLN A 76 -6.81 -1.21 -20.16
CA GLN A 76 -6.98 -2.56 -20.74
C GLN A 76 -6.47 -3.70 -19.83
N PHE A 77 -5.64 -3.40 -18.82
CA PHE A 77 -5.06 -4.38 -17.89
C PHE A 77 -5.70 -4.33 -16.50
N VAL A 78 -6.24 -3.19 -16.10
CA VAL A 78 -6.89 -3.07 -14.79
C VAL A 78 -8.24 -3.76 -14.79
N GLN A 79 -8.63 -4.24 -13.62
CA GLN A 79 -9.90 -4.91 -13.45
C GLN A 79 -11.05 -4.03 -13.99
N ARG A 80 -11.88 -4.58 -14.89
CA ARG A 80 -13.02 -3.90 -15.56
C ARG A 80 -12.67 -2.68 -16.42
N GLY A 81 -11.39 -2.37 -16.62
CA GLY A 81 -10.97 -1.11 -17.23
C GLY A 81 -11.51 0.15 -16.55
N SER A 82 -11.84 0.06 -15.26
CA SER A 82 -12.27 1.22 -14.48
C SER A 82 -11.08 2.02 -13.99
N VAL A 83 -11.18 3.35 -14.07
CA VAL A 83 -10.22 4.28 -13.47
C VAL A 83 -10.20 4.18 -11.94
N ASP A 84 -11.28 3.69 -11.32
CA ASP A 84 -11.33 3.48 -9.86
C ASP A 84 -10.34 2.40 -9.38
N ASN A 85 -9.89 1.55 -10.31
CA ASN A 85 -8.85 0.54 -10.09
C ASN A 85 -7.44 1.07 -10.39
N VAL A 86 -7.30 2.40 -10.58
CA VAL A 86 -6.02 3.09 -10.75
C VAL A 86 -5.86 4.12 -9.64
N HIS A 87 -4.85 3.93 -8.81
CA HIS A 87 -4.48 4.88 -7.78
C HIS A 87 -3.37 5.80 -8.29
N PHE A 88 -3.56 7.10 -8.06
CA PHE A 88 -2.61 8.13 -8.45
C PHE A 88 -1.77 8.55 -7.26
N ASP A 89 -0.46 8.66 -7.45
CA ASP A 89 0.46 9.34 -6.55
C ASP A 89 1.21 10.42 -7.32
N ARG A 90 1.31 11.62 -6.72
CA ARG A 90 2.00 12.78 -7.31
C ARG A 90 1.64 13.06 -8.77
N GLY A 91 0.38 12.82 -9.14
CA GLY A 91 -0.16 13.09 -10.47
C GLY A 91 -0.05 11.97 -11.49
N PHE A 92 0.52 10.81 -11.13
CA PHE A 92 0.76 9.68 -12.04
C PHE A 92 0.15 8.37 -11.50
N PRO A 93 -0.21 7.41 -12.37
CA PRO A 93 -0.57 6.07 -11.93
C PRO A 93 0.57 5.44 -11.14
N ALA A 94 0.30 5.09 -9.88
CA ALA A 94 1.28 4.52 -8.94
C ALA A 94 0.82 3.19 -8.36
N GLY A 95 -0.50 2.97 -8.30
CA GLY A 95 -1.09 1.70 -7.90
C GLY A 95 -2.17 1.26 -8.89
N ILE A 96 -2.31 -0.04 -9.08
CA ILE A 96 -3.36 -0.63 -9.93
C ILE A 96 -3.94 -1.87 -9.27
N ARG A 97 -5.23 -2.11 -9.52
CA ARG A 97 -5.90 -3.37 -9.21
C ARG A 97 -6.13 -4.17 -10.47
N LEU A 98 -5.69 -5.43 -10.48
CA LEU A 98 -5.83 -6.29 -11.65
C LEU A 98 -5.86 -7.78 -11.33
N HIS A 99 -6.31 -8.55 -12.30
CA HIS A 99 -6.39 -10.00 -12.22
C HIS A 99 -4.98 -10.62 -12.20
N PRO A 100 -4.68 -11.59 -11.32
CA PRO A 100 -3.34 -12.16 -11.21
C PRO A 100 -2.81 -12.76 -12.53
N ALA A 101 -3.66 -13.40 -13.33
CA ALA A 101 -3.23 -13.92 -14.64
C ALA A 101 -2.77 -12.81 -15.61
N VAL A 102 -3.40 -11.64 -15.56
CA VAL A 102 -2.98 -10.47 -16.36
C VAL A 102 -1.61 -9.99 -15.91
N PHE A 103 -1.31 -10.02 -14.61
CA PHE A 103 0.04 -9.73 -14.13
C PHE A 103 1.05 -10.75 -14.64
N CYS A 104 0.78 -12.04 -14.45
CA CYS A 104 1.72 -13.10 -14.85
C CYS A 104 2.07 -13.03 -16.33
N GLU A 105 1.13 -12.64 -17.18
CA GLU A 105 1.34 -12.52 -18.63
C GLU A 105 1.94 -11.17 -19.05
N TYR A 106 1.53 -10.06 -18.42
CA TYR A 106 1.82 -8.71 -18.92
C TYR A 106 2.61 -7.81 -17.96
N ALA A 107 3.13 -8.31 -16.83
CA ALA A 107 3.78 -7.48 -15.80
C ALA A 107 4.87 -6.55 -16.36
N ASP A 108 5.75 -7.04 -17.24
CA ASP A 108 6.81 -6.19 -17.82
C ASP A 108 6.28 -5.05 -18.68
N LEU A 109 5.17 -5.26 -19.39
CA LEU A 109 4.52 -4.21 -20.17
C LEU A 109 3.84 -3.22 -19.23
N ILE A 110 3.02 -3.70 -18.30
CA ILE A 110 2.28 -2.89 -17.33
C ILE A 110 3.23 -1.97 -16.54
N LEU A 111 4.33 -2.52 -16.03
CA LEU A 111 5.32 -1.76 -15.25
C LEU A 111 6.22 -0.84 -16.10
N ARG A 112 6.05 -0.80 -17.42
CA ARG A 112 6.65 0.21 -18.32
C ARG A 112 5.69 1.32 -18.69
N LEU A 113 4.38 1.11 -18.48
CA LEU A 113 3.33 2.07 -18.80
C LEU A 113 3.09 3.11 -17.70
N GLY A 114 3.89 3.11 -16.64
CA GLY A 114 3.84 4.14 -15.59
C GLY A 114 4.76 3.82 -14.40
N PRO A 115 4.91 4.78 -13.47
CA PRO A 115 5.67 4.60 -12.23
C PRO A 115 4.90 3.72 -11.22
N ILE A 116 4.45 2.54 -11.65
CA ILE A 116 3.67 1.60 -10.85
C ILE A 116 4.58 0.96 -9.79
N ARG A 117 4.20 1.14 -8.53
CA ARG A 117 4.91 0.63 -7.34
C ARG A 117 4.03 -0.24 -6.45
N HIS A 118 2.74 -0.25 -6.73
CA HIS A 118 1.74 -0.99 -6.00
C HIS A 118 0.85 -1.79 -6.94
N VAL A 119 0.60 -3.06 -6.60
CA VAL A 119 -0.37 -3.89 -7.29
C VAL A 119 -1.28 -4.53 -6.26
N ASP A 120 -2.57 -4.30 -6.38
CA ASP A 120 -3.62 -5.02 -5.68
C ASP A 120 -4.08 -6.18 -6.58
N PHE A 121 -3.81 -7.41 -6.14
CA PHE A 121 -4.40 -8.61 -6.71
C PHE A 121 -5.74 -8.88 -6.05
N SER A 122 -6.76 -9.12 -6.86
CA SER A 122 -8.09 -9.53 -6.40
C SER A 122 -8.50 -10.88 -6.98
N HIS A 123 -9.51 -11.53 -6.37
CA HIS A 123 -10.14 -12.70 -6.97
C HIS A 123 -10.60 -12.41 -8.41
N PRO A 124 -10.70 -13.45 -9.26
CA PRO A 124 -11.39 -13.33 -10.54
C PRO A 124 -12.86 -13.00 -10.28
N TYR A 125 -13.37 -12.01 -10.99
CA TYR A 125 -14.80 -11.73 -11.09
C TYR A 125 -15.21 -11.97 -12.55
N ASP A 126 -16.43 -12.46 -12.74
CA ASP A 126 -17.05 -12.50 -14.05
C ASP A 126 -17.49 -11.09 -14.50
N ASP A 127 -18.06 -11.01 -15.71
CA ASP A 127 -18.54 -9.75 -16.29
C ASP A 127 -19.70 -9.11 -15.47
N ASP A 128 -20.36 -9.89 -14.61
CA ASP A 128 -21.48 -9.47 -13.76
C ASP A 128 -21.06 -9.08 -12.33
N ASP A 129 -19.76 -8.89 -12.07
CA ASP A 129 -19.22 -8.61 -10.72
C ASP A 129 -19.53 -9.72 -9.72
N ARG A 130 -19.60 -10.97 -10.19
CA ARG A 130 -19.72 -12.12 -9.30
C ARG A 130 -18.37 -12.79 -9.16
N PRO A 131 -17.98 -13.20 -7.96
CA PRO A 131 -16.77 -14.00 -7.80
C PRO A 131 -16.84 -15.24 -8.67
N VAL A 132 -15.79 -15.52 -9.43
CA VAL A 132 -15.73 -16.73 -10.25
C VAL A 132 -15.67 -17.93 -9.31
N LEU A 133 -16.61 -18.86 -9.50
CA LEU A 133 -16.68 -20.09 -8.73
C LEU A 133 -16.07 -21.26 -9.52
N ASP A 134 -15.51 -22.23 -8.81
CA ASP A 134 -15.10 -23.52 -9.36
C ASP A 134 -16.31 -24.41 -9.69
N GLU A 135 -16.05 -25.62 -10.22
CA GLU A 135 -17.10 -26.59 -10.58
C GLU A 135 -17.95 -27.07 -9.39
N HIS A 136 -17.53 -26.75 -8.16
CA HIS A 136 -18.22 -27.09 -6.92
C HIS A 136 -18.92 -25.88 -6.27
N GLY A 137 -18.85 -24.70 -6.88
CA GLY A 137 -19.46 -23.48 -6.35
C GLY A 137 -18.64 -22.78 -5.28
N HIS A 138 -17.37 -23.13 -5.09
CA HIS A 138 -16.44 -22.39 -4.21
C HIS A 138 -15.71 -21.31 -5.00
N LEU A 139 -15.15 -20.30 -4.32
CA LEU A 139 -14.29 -19.31 -4.98
C LEU A 139 -13.14 -19.99 -5.72
N ALA A 140 -12.98 -19.68 -7.01
CA ALA A 140 -11.92 -20.24 -7.83
C ALA A 140 -10.55 -19.95 -7.21
N ARG A 141 -9.68 -20.96 -7.12
CA ARG A 141 -8.35 -20.87 -6.49
C ARG A 141 -7.58 -19.66 -7.00
N PHE A 142 -7.08 -18.83 -6.09
CA PHE A 142 -6.16 -17.75 -6.43
C PHE A 142 -4.80 -18.34 -6.84
N PRO A 143 -4.24 -18.00 -8.02
CA PRO A 143 -2.99 -18.57 -8.54
C PRO A 143 -1.75 -17.95 -7.86
N LEU A 144 -1.64 -18.16 -6.54
CA LEU A 144 -0.62 -17.52 -5.71
C LEU A 144 0.80 -17.93 -6.12
N GLU A 145 1.01 -19.21 -6.41
CA GLU A 145 2.34 -19.75 -6.73
C GLU A 145 2.85 -19.14 -8.04
N GLU A 146 1.98 -18.99 -9.03
CA GLU A 146 2.29 -18.35 -10.31
C GLU A 146 2.64 -16.87 -10.12
N VAL A 147 1.85 -16.14 -9.31
CA VAL A 147 2.14 -14.75 -8.97
C VAL A 147 3.50 -14.63 -8.26
N LEU A 148 3.75 -15.46 -7.24
CA LEU A 148 4.99 -15.45 -6.46
C LEU A 148 6.21 -15.92 -7.25
N ALA A 149 6.02 -16.52 -8.43
CA ALA A 149 7.09 -16.85 -9.38
C ALA A 149 7.44 -15.70 -10.33
N CYS A 150 6.65 -14.62 -10.37
CA CYS A 150 6.88 -13.50 -11.29
C CYS A 150 8.07 -12.63 -10.84
N PRO A 151 9.16 -12.53 -11.63
CA PRO A 151 10.34 -11.74 -11.26
C PRO A 151 10.02 -10.25 -11.10
N GLN A 152 8.95 -9.76 -11.72
CA GLN A 152 8.49 -8.39 -11.65
C GLN A 152 8.03 -7.96 -10.25
N LEU A 153 7.72 -8.90 -9.35
CA LEU A 153 7.45 -8.59 -7.94
C LEU A 153 8.63 -7.87 -7.28
N ALA A 154 9.87 -8.14 -7.73
CA ALA A 154 11.06 -7.47 -7.23
C ALA A 154 11.13 -5.98 -7.56
N ARG A 155 10.18 -5.45 -8.34
CA ARG A 155 10.06 -4.01 -8.66
C ARG A 155 9.02 -3.29 -7.82
N LEU A 156 8.18 -4.01 -7.07
CA LEU A 156 7.06 -3.44 -6.31
C LEU A 156 7.50 -3.07 -4.88
N ASP A 157 7.00 -1.93 -4.40
CA ASP A 157 7.17 -1.50 -3.00
C ASP A 157 6.04 -2.00 -2.12
N SER A 158 4.90 -2.31 -2.71
CA SER A 158 3.73 -2.78 -1.97
C SER A 158 2.89 -3.72 -2.81
N ILE A 159 2.31 -4.73 -2.18
CA ILE A 159 1.46 -5.71 -2.84
C ILE A 159 0.22 -5.93 -1.98
N GLY A 160 -0.95 -5.90 -2.60
CA GLY A 160 -2.19 -6.34 -1.97
C GLY A 160 -2.64 -7.69 -2.50
N PHE A 161 -3.10 -8.53 -1.60
CA PHE A 161 -3.87 -9.74 -1.86
C PHE A 161 -5.26 -9.47 -1.26
N ILE A 162 -6.07 -8.69 -1.95
CA ILE A 162 -7.36 -8.17 -1.46
C ILE A 162 -8.48 -9.08 -1.94
N HIS A 163 -9.39 -9.49 -1.05
CA HIS A 163 -10.42 -10.47 -1.41
C HIS A 163 -9.80 -11.70 -2.07
N THR A 164 -8.82 -12.31 -1.41
CA THR A 164 -8.17 -13.53 -1.91
C THR A 164 -8.27 -14.61 -0.86
N ASN A 165 -8.53 -15.84 -1.26
CA ASN A 165 -8.51 -16.98 -0.35
C ASN A 165 -7.11 -17.63 -0.29
N VAL A 166 -6.07 -16.86 0.06
CA VAL A 166 -4.70 -17.40 0.13
C VAL A 166 -4.52 -18.36 1.30
N GLY A 167 -5.26 -18.18 2.39
CA GLY A 167 -5.25 -19.08 3.55
C GLY A 167 -3.89 -19.20 4.25
N ASN A 168 -3.80 -20.18 5.16
CA ASN A 168 -2.57 -20.47 5.92
C ASN A 168 -1.38 -20.88 5.05
N THR A 169 -1.62 -21.75 4.08
CA THR A 169 -0.60 -22.15 3.11
C THR A 169 -0.07 -20.95 2.33
N GLY A 170 -0.95 -20.00 1.97
CA GLY A 170 -0.55 -18.81 1.25
C GLY A 170 0.32 -17.85 2.07
N GLY A 171 0.02 -17.65 3.36
CA GLY A 171 0.88 -16.86 4.24
C GLY A 171 2.31 -17.40 4.31
N ALA A 172 2.46 -18.73 4.41
CA ALA A 172 3.77 -19.39 4.38
C ALA A 172 4.49 -19.25 3.02
N LEU A 173 3.77 -19.39 1.90
CA LEU A 173 4.35 -19.19 0.57
C LEU A 173 4.83 -17.74 0.36
N ILE A 174 4.05 -16.76 0.79
CA ILE A 174 4.41 -15.34 0.71
C ILE A 174 5.64 -15.05 1.57
N ALA A 175 5.69 -15.56 2.80
CA ALA A 175 6.84 -15.42 3.70
C ALA A 175 8.13 -16.00 3.12
N ALA A 176 8.02 -17.09 2.35
CA ALA A 176 9.14 -17.76 1.69
C ALA A 176 9.55 -17.13 0.35
N CYS A 177 8.79 -16.17 -0.20
CA CYS A 177 9.03 -15.63 -1.53
C CYS A 177 10.30 -14.76 -1.57
N PRO A 178 11.34 -15.16 -2.35
CA PRO A 178 12.60 -14.41 -2.41
C PRO A 178 12.50 -13.15 -3.29
N LEU A 179 11.43 -13.01 -4.07
CA LEU A 179 11.26 -11.90 -5.02
C LEU A 179 10.71 -10.64 -4.37
N LEU A 180 10.28 -10.67 -3.11
CA LEU A 180 9.77 -9.53 -2.36
C LEU A 180 10.86 -8.56 -1.87
N THR A 181 12.02 -8.52 -2.53
CA THR A 181 13.22 -7.78 -2.08
C THR A 181 13.03 -6.28 -1.92
N ARG A 182 12.09 -5.70 -2.69
CA ARG A 182 11.68 -4.29 -2.54
C ARG A 182 10.38 -4.12 -1.78
N CYS A 183 9.61 -5.16 -1.52
CA CYS A 183 8.31 -4.97 -0.90
C CYS A 183 8.47 -4.51 0.56
N LEU A 184 7.83 -3.41 0.93
CA LEU A 184 7.79 -2.83 2.27
C LEU A 184 6.41 -2.92 2.92
N TYR A 185 5.38 -3.22 2.13
CA TYR A 185 3.98 -3.21 2.57
C TYR A 185 3.20 -4.35 1.95
N LEU A 186 2.50 -5.12 2.80
CA LEU A 186 1.54 -6.13 2.37
C LEU A 186 0.13 -5.76 2.80
N ASP A 187 -0.82 -5.89 1.88
CA ASP A 187 -2.25 -5.71 2.17
C ASP A 187 -2.98 -7.05 2.04
N PHE A 188 -3.73 -7.42 3.07
CA PHE A 188 -4.54 -8.64 3.14
C PHE A 188 -5.99 -8.28 3.50
N PHE A 189 -6.46 -7.10 3.11
CA PHE A 189 -7.84 -6.70 3.38
C PHE A 189 -8.83 -7.70 2.78
N TYR A 190 -9.82 -8.13 3.58
CA TYR A 190 -10.77 -9.18 3.20
C TYR A 190 -10.14 -10.50 2.72
N THR A 191 -9.01 -10.88 3.32
CA THR A 191 -8.34 -12.15 3.04
C THR A 191 -8.25 -12.98 4.31
N ASP A 192 -8.60 -14.26 4.19
CA ASP A 192 -8.57 -15.21 5.30
C ASP A 192 -7.12 -15.59 5.62
N LEU A 193 -6.55 -14.95 6.65
CA LEU A 193 -5.32 -15.40 7.29
C LEU A 193 -5.61 -15.73 8.75
N TYR A 194 -4.95 -16.78 9.25
CA TYR A 194 -5.02 -17.18 10.65
C TYR A 194 -3.66 -17.00 11.33
N ASP A 195 -3.61 -17.28 12.63
CA ASP A 195 -2.41 -17.13 13.47
C ASP A 195 -1.15 -17.74 12.83
N GLU A 196 -1.26 -18.89 12.18
CA GLU A 196 -0.13 -19.57 11.55
C GLU A 196 0.46 -18.75 10.38
N SER A 197 -0.39 -18.09 9.59
CA SER A 197 0.08 -17.17 8.53
C SER A 197 0.84 -15.99 9.12
N VAL A 198 0.35 -15.41 10.21
CA VAL A 198 0.99 -14.26 10.86
C VAL A 198 2.39 -14.63 11.35
N ILE A 199 2.47 -15.79 12.01
CA ILE A 199 3.73 -16.35 12.49
C ILE A 199 4.68 -16.58 11.33
N ALA A 200 4.22 -17.22 10.24
CA ALA A 200 5.04 -17.46 9.07
C ALA A 200 5.55 -16.16 8.44
N LEU A 201 4.69 -15.15 8.30
CA LEU A 201 5.05 -13.83 7.78
C LEU A 201 6.08 -13.12 8.68
N ALA A 202 5.96 -13.24 10.00
CA ALA A 202 6.93 -12.69 10.94
C ALA A 202 8.29 -13.40 10.89
N GLU A 203 8.30 -14.71 10.67
CA GLU A 203 9.52 -15.53 10.55
C GLU A 203 10.20 -15.39 9.18
N GLY A 204 9.46 -14.96 8.15
CA GLY A 204 9.98 -14.79 6.81
C GLY A 204 11.12 -13.77 6.72
N PRO A 205 12.21 -14.07 5.99
CA PRO A 205 13.45 -13.27 6.00
C PRO A 205 13.28 -11.85 5.44
N LEU A 206 12.28 -11.64 4.58
CA LEU A 206 11.91 -10.36 4.00
C LEU A 206 10.65 -9.79 4.67
N THR A 207 9.61 -10.60 4.82
CA THR A 207 8.32 -10.18 5.38
C THR A 207 8.41 -9.75 6.84
N GLY A 208 9.25 -10.39 7.67
CA GLY A 208 9.48 -9.96 9.05
C GLY A 208 10.13 -8.57 9.20
N LYS A 209 10.71 -8.04 8.11
CA LYS A 209 11.39 -6.73 8.07
C LYS A 209 10.58 -5.65 7.35
N MET A 210 9.39 -5.99 6.84
CA MET A 210 8.51 -5.03 6.20
C MET A 210 8.04 -3.97 7.19
N LEU A 211 7.66 -2.81 6.68
CA LEU A 211 7.33 -1.65 7.52
C LEU A 211 5.83 -1.50 7.75
N GLY A 212 5.00 -2.10 6.90
CA GLY A 212 3.56 -2.09 7.06
C GLY A 212 2.93 -3.41 6.65
N MET A 213 1.87 -3.77 7.35
CA MET A 213 0.98 -4.86 6.98
C MET A 213 -0.44 -4.43 7.33
N ARG A 214 -1.40 -4.82 6.51
CA ARG A 214 -2.82 -4.59 6.77
C ARG A 214 -3.60 -5.87 6.58
N GLY A 215 -4.57 -6.11 7.46
CA GLY A 215 -5.49 -7.23 7.39
C GLY A 215 -6.40 -7.23 8.61
N ASP A 216 -7.63 -7.73 8.46
CA ASP A 216 -8.64 -7.68 9.54
C ASP A 216 -8.24 -8.52 10.76
N TRP A 217 -7.42 -9.55 10.53
CA TRP A 217 -6.86 -10.43 11.56
C TRP A 217 -5.72 -9.79 12.37
N LEU A 218 -5.15 -8.69 11.87
CA LEU A 218 -3.93 -8.10 12.44
C LEU A 218 -4.20 -7.50 13.82
N ASP A 219 -5.44 -7.08 14.12
CA ASP A 219 -5.84 -6.55 15.42
C ASP A 219 -5.56 -7.50 16.60
N HIS A 220 -5.47 -8.81 16.34
CA HIS A 220 -5.12 -9.80 17.35
C HIS A 220 -3.62 -9.86 17.67
N PHE A 221 -2.78 -9.23 16.84
CA PHE A 221 -1.32 -9.25 16.93
C PHE A 221 -0.71 -7.85 17.04
N SER A 222 -1.29 -6.83 16.41
CA SER A 222 -0.73 -5.49 16.39
C SER A 222 -1.17 -4.63 17.56
N GLU A 223 -0.68 -3.39 17.55
CA GLU A 223 -1.33 -2.30 18.26
C GLU A 223 -2.78 -2.15 17.77
N TYR A 224 -3.72 -1.97 18.69
CA TYR A 224 -5.09 -1.58 18.41
C TYR A 224 -5.44 -0.36 19.25
N SER A 225 -6.38 0.47 18.77
CA SER A 225 -6.81 1.63 19.54
C SER A 225 -8.03 1.33 20.41
N GLU A 226 -7.91 1.60 21.71
CA GLU A 226 -9.03 1.73 22.63
C GLU A 226 -9.42 3.21 22.70
N GLU A 227 -10.65 3.52 22.28
CA GLU A 227 -11.23 4.86 22.42
C GLU A 227 -12.18 4.87 23.62
N GLY A 228 -12.17 5.95 24.38
CA GLY A 228 -13.01 6.08 25.55
C GLY A 228 -13.22 7.53 25.97
N LEU A 229 -14.13 7.71 26.93
CA LEU A 229 -14.41 8.98 27.58
C LEU A 229 -14.03 8.85 29.05
N ASP A 230 -13.20 9.76 29.54
CA ASP A 230 -12.92 9.93 30.95
C ASP A 230 -13.27 11.37 31.40
N ASP A 231 -12.99 11.70 32.66
CA ASP A 231 -13.26 13.02 33.24
C ASP A 231 -12.46 14.17 32.55
N LEU A 232 -11.46 13.84 31.71
CA LEU A 232 -10.64 14.77 30.94
C LEU A 232 -11.03 14.85 29.46
N GLY A 233 -11.99 14.04 29.01
CA GLY A 233 -12.55 14.06 27.66
C GLY A 233 -12.34 12.76 26.89
N GLU A 234 -12.36 12.85 25.56
CA GLU A 234 -12.08 11.72 24.68
C GLU A 234 -10.60 11.38 24.71
N TYR A 235 -10.28 10.11 24.94
CA TYR A 235 -8.93 9.58 24.79
C TYR A 235 -8.87 8.51 23.71
N LYS A 236 -7.70 8.41 23.08
CA LYS A 236 -7.34 7.31 22.19
C LYS A 236 -6.04 6.69 22.69
N LYS A 237 -6.13 5.43 23.09
CA LYS A 237 -5.03 4.66 23.67
C LYS A 237 -4.63 3.54 22.72
N TYR A 238 -3.35 3.32 22.51
CA TYR A 238 -2.87 2.19 21.71
C TYR A 238 -2.41 1.07 22.64
N VAL A 239 -2.97 -0.12 22.47
CA VAL A 239 -2.64 -1.30 23.25
C VAL A 239 -2.01 -2.33 22.34
N PHE A 240 -0.86 -2.84 22.73
CA PHE A 240 -0.18 -3.88 21.97
C PHE A 240 -0.71 -5.26 22.36
N ALA A 241 -1.26 -6.01 21.41
CA ALA A 241 -1.91 -7.28 21.68
C ALA A 241 -0.94 -8.32 22.28
N GLU A 242 -1.45 -9.14 23.21
CA GLU A 242 -0.65 -10.13 23.93
C GLU A 242 0.01 -11.17 23.00
N LYS A 243 -0.65 -11.55 21.90
CA LYS A 243 -0.05 -12.44 20.89
C LYS A 243 1.14 -11.77 20.20
N GLY A 244 1.03 -10.47 19.88
CA GLY A 244 2.11 -9.67 19.32
C GLY A 244 3.31 -9.56 20.25
N LYS A 245 3.08 -9.24 21.53
CA LYS A 245 4.12 -9.22 22.58
C LYS A 245 4.89 -10.54 22.63
N LYS A 246 4.19 -11.68 22.66
CA LYS A 246 4.80 -13.03 22.67
C LYS A 246 5.59 -13.32 21.39
N LEU A 247 5.09 -12.86 20.24
CA LEU A 247 5.74 -13.05 18.96
C LEU A 247 7.06 -12.25 18.90
N GLU A 248 7.07 -10.99 19.32
CA GLU A 248 8.28 -10.17 19.38
C GLU A 248 9.27 -10.65 20.45
N GLN A 249 8.81 -11.16 21.59
CA GLN A 249 9.68 -11.81 22.58
C GLN A 249 10.46 -12.99 21.97
N ARG A 250 9.84 -13.70 21.02
CA ARG A 250 10.45 -14.85 20.34
C ARG A 250 11.35 -14.43 19.17
N LEU A 251 10.90 -13.50 18.33
CA LEU A 251 11.53 -13.19 17.04
C LEU A 251 12.32 -11.88 17.03
N GLY A 252 12.24 -11.10 18.10
CA GLY A 252 12.71 -9.72 18.13
C GLY A 252 11.68 -8.75 17.53
N TYR A 253 12.14 -7.52 17.29
CA TYR A 253 11.31 -6.43 16.80
C TYR A 253 10.72 -6.71 15.40
N ILE A 254 9.40 -6.55 15.23
CA ILE A 254 8.67 -6.75 13.98
C ILE A 254 7.97 -5.43 13.60
N PRO A 255 8.49 -4.67 12.62
CA PRO A 255 8.06 -3.29 12.42
C PRO A 255 6.57 -3.13 12.09
N TRP A 256 6.00 -4.05 11.32
CA TRP A 256 4.61 -3.96 10.88
C TRP A 256 3.58 -4.32 11.97
N LEU A 257 3.99 -4.78 13.16
CA LEU A 257 3.11 -4.92 14.32
C LEU A 257 2.80 -3.58 15.01
N HIS A 258 3.55 -2.53 14.67
CA HIS A 258 3.41 -1.21 15.28
C HIS A 258 2.67 -0.24 14.35
N TRP A 259 1.47 0.17 14.72
CA TRP A 259 0.68 1.17 13.99
C TRP A 259 1.39 2.53 13.91
N ALA A 260 2.28 2.84 14.86
CA ALA A 260 3.14 4.02 14.75
C ALA A 260 3.98 4.04 13.45
N ASN A 261 4.28 2.87 12.87
CA ASN A 261 5.00 2.73 11.60
C ASN A 261 4.09 2.82 10.38
N ALA A 262 2.77 2.71 10.54
CA ALA A 262 1.82 2.76 9.43
C ALA A 262 1.95 4.10 8.69
N ARG A 263 2.21 4.03 7.39
CA ARG A 263 2.24 5.16 6.46
C ARG A 263 1.46 4.80 5.22
N SER A 264 1.15 5.80 4.41
CA SER A 264 0.72 5.59 3.03
C SER A 264 1.68 4.62 2.35
N ARG A 265 1.15 3.56 1.74
CA ARG A 265 1.93 2.57 0.98
C ARG A 265 2.72 3.19 -0.19
N TYR A 266 2.32 4.38 -0.67
CA TYR A 266 3.03 5.13 -1.70
C TYR A 266 4.23 5.93 -1.17
N ASP A 267 4.21 6.33 0.11
CA ASP A 267 5.28 7.11 0.73
C ASP A 267 6.22 6.28 1.60
N LEU A 268 5.86 5.03 1.89
CA LEU A 268 6.57 4.19 2.84
C LEU A 268 8.05 4.02 2.48
N ARG A 269 8.35 3.93 1.18
CA ARG A 269 9.71 3.94 0.63
C ARG A 269 10.47 5.20 1.01
N TRP A 270 9.89 6.37 0.75
CA TRP A 270 10.51 7.65 1.07
C TRP A 270 10.81 7.76 2.57
N TYR A 271 9.84 7.43 3.44
CA TYR A 271 10.05 7.47 4.89
C TYR A 271 11.17 6.54 5.34
N PHE A 272 11.30 5.36 4.72
CA PHE A 272 12.36 4.41 5.02
C PHE A 272 13.74 4.94 4.63
N GLU A 273 13.87 5.43 3.39
CA GLU A 273 15.15 5.92 2.86
C GLU A 273 15.63 7.20 3.55
N HIS A 274 14.72 7.98 4.12
CA HIS A 274 15.03 9.20 4.88
C HIS A 274 15.12 8.97 6.40
N GLY A 275 15.08 7.71 6.85
CA GLY A 275 15.27 7.34 8.26
C GLY A 275 14.14 7.77 9.20
N HIS A 276 12.95 8.02 8.66
CA HIS A 276 11.75 8.37 9.42
C HIS A 276 10.93 7.15 9.87
N THR A 277 11.15 5.98 9.26
CA THR A 277 10.58 4.70 9.68
C THR A 277 11.69 3.64 9.85
N PRO A 278 11.52 2.71 10.80
CA PRO A 278 10.41 2.64 11.76
C PRO A 278 10.51 3.72 12.85
N LYS A 279 9.36 4.25 13.31
CA LYS A 279 9.26 5.18 14.44
C LYS A 279 9.63 4.49 15.76
N VAL A 280 9.15 3.26 15.94
CA VAL A 280 9.57 2.40 17.05
C VAL A 280 10.90 1.74 16.63
N LYS A 281 11.95 1.87 17.43
CA LYS A 281 13.28 1.34 17.05
C LYS A 281 13.49 -0.07 17.61
N PRO A 282 14.24 -0.95 16.93
CA PRO A 282 14.64 -2.24 17.49
C PRO A 282 15.28 -2.09 18.87
N GLY A 283 14.92 -2.95 19.82
CA GLY A 283 15.43 -2.90 21.20
C GLY A 283 14.77 -1.86 22.10
N THR A 284 13.84 -1.05 21.57
CA THR A 284 12.77 -0.51 22.42
C THR A 284 12.06 -1.75 22.95
N LEU A 285 12.08 -1.98 24.27
CA LEU A 285 11.27 -3.06 24.85
C LEU A 285 9.86 -2.92 24.27
N PRO A 286 9.11 -4.03 24.04
CA PRO A 286 7.67 -3.88 23.86
C PRO A 286 7.24 -2.96 24.99
N PRO A 287 6.44 -1.90 24.70
CA PRO A 287 6.08 -0.94 25.73
C PRO A 287 5.75 -1.76 26.97
N SER A 288 6.34 -1.41 28.13
CA SER A 288 5.93 -2.06 29.36
C SER A 288 4.39 -2.00 29.44
N ASP A 289 3.77 -2.70 30.36
CA ASP A 289 2.32 -2.49 30.55
C ASP A 289 1.96 -0.99 30.74
N ASP A 290 2.97 -0.13 30.97
CA ASP A 290 2.94 1.32 30.76
C ASP A 290 2.96 1.72 29.26
N TRP A 291 1.75 1.83 28.75
CA TRP A 291 1.25 2.61 27.62
C TRP A 291 2.13 3.79 27.16
N TYR A 292 2.13 4.06 25.84
CA TYR A 292 2.46 5.40 25.34
C TYR A 292 1.17 6.12 24.91
N THR A 293 0.89 7.24 25.56
CA THR A 293 -0.17 8.15 25.12
C THR A 293 0.31 8.83 23.86
N VAL A 294 -0.32 8.55 22.72
CA VAL A 294 -0.22 9.48 21.60
C VAL A 294 -1.06 10.67 22.02
N PRO A 295 -0.48 11.89 22.17
CA PRO A 295 -1.28 13.06 22.52
C PRO A 295 -2.44 13.12 21.53
N PRO A 296 -3.68 13.35 22.00
CA PRO A 296 -4.85 13.31 21.14
C PRO A 296 -4.52 14.14 19.91
N THR A 297 -4.46 13.49 18.75
CA THR A 297 -4.49 14.22 17.49
C THR A 297 -5.76 15.03 17.60
N ARG A 298 -5.64 16.35 17.80
CA ARG A 298 -6.79 17.25 17.79
C ARG A 298 -7.44 17.05 16.44
N TYR A 299 -8.41 16.15 16.40
CA TYR A 299 -9.37 16.09 15.33
C TYR A 299 -10.02 17.47 15.42
N ARG A 300 -9.59 18.39 14.54
CA ARG A 300 -10.36 19.61 14.32
C ARG A 300 -11.67 19.10 13.77
N GLY A 301 -12.65 18.92 14.66
CA GLY A 301 -13.99 18.54 14.27
C GLY A 301 -14.39 19.42 13.10
N ARG A 302 -14.84 18.80 12.01
CA ARG A 302 -15.64 19.52 11.03
C ARG A 302 -16.87 19.97 11.81
N GLU A 303 -16.96 21.27 12.09
CA GLU A 303 -18.27 21.88 12.33
C GLU A 303 -19.07 21.63 11.04
N TRP A 304 -20.07 20.77 11.14
CA TRP A 304 -21.02 20.46 10.05
C TRP A 304 -21.99 21.61 9.84
#